data_AF-A0A922SFM2-F1
#
_entry.id   AF-A0A922SFM2-F1
#
_cell.length_a   1.000
_cell.length_b   1.000
_cell.length_c   1.000
_cell.angle_alpha   90.00
_cell.angle_beta   90.00
_cell.angle_gamma   90.00
#
_symmetry.space_group_name_H-M   'P 1'
#
loop_
_entity.id
_entity.type
_entity.pdbx_description
1 polymer ?
#
loop_
_entity_poly.entity_id
_entity_poly.type
_entity_poly.pdbx_seq_one_letter_code
_entity_poly.pdbx_strand_id
1 'polypeptide(L)'
;MNEYIGSTVAKLKANSFSGLTIVIGNESCDLDTAVSSLVFANFLYWQHNQLKCKVCTKEYRDGSMEYKDELFVPVINVDRNDFPLKTEVAYLFREKGISESALIYRLNKLNRLLAARTDVSHLSAAQLMKKDVKVIGNVLVPSFPILVKVRPGNS
;
A
#
# COMPACT_ATOMS: atom_id res chain seq x y z
N MET A 1 -15.24 1.03 -7.09
CA MET A 1 -13.80 0.89 -7.41
C MET A 1 -13.36 1.85 -8.52
N ASN A 2 -13.94 1.76 -9.73
CA ASN A 2 -13.53 2.60 -10.87
C ASN A 2 -13.65 4.10 -10.61
N GLU A 3 -14.69 4.55 -9.90
CA GLU A 3 -14.85 5.94 -9.48
C GLU A 3 -13.70 6.42 -8.57
N TYR A 4 -13.33 5.59 -7.59
CA TYR A 4 -12.21 5.86 -6.69
C TYR A 4 -10.89 5.96 -7.47
N ILE A 5 -10.59 4.99 -8.34
CA ILE A 5 -9.36 5.00 -9.13
C ILE A 5 -9.35 6.23 -10.07
N GLY A 6 -10.45 6.48 -10.78
CA GLY A 6 -10.55 7.60 -11.72
C GLY A 6 -10.36 8.96 -11.06
N SER A 7 -11.07 9.21 -9.96
CA SER A 7 -10.92 10.45 -9.17
C SER A 7 -9.51 10.59 -8.59
N THR A 8 -8.91 9.49 -8.14
CA THR A 8 -7.56 9.47 -7.59
C THR A 8 -6.51 9.81 -8.64
N VAL A 9 -6.60 9.19 -9.82
CA VAL A 9 -5.69 9.46 -10.95
C VAL A 9 -5.82 10.90 -11.43
N ALA A 10 -7.04 11.43 -11.52
CA ALA A 10 -7.28 12.82 -11.93
C ALA A 10 -6.62 13.80 -10.96
N LYS A 11 -6.84 13.64 -9.65
CA LYS A 11 -6.24 14.47 -8.60
C LYS A 11 -4.73 14.35 -8.54
N LEU A 12 -4.19 13.15 -8.74
CA LEU A 12 -2.75 12.91 -8.82
C LEU A 12 -2.11 13.67 -9.99
N LYS A 13 -2.71 13.57 -11.19
CA LYS A 13 -2.23 14.28 -12.40
C LYS A 13 -2.32 15.80 -12.27
N ALA A 14 -3.36 16.30 -11.62
CA ALA A 14 -3.56 17.71 -11.35
C ALA A 14 -2.69 18.25 -10.19
N ASN A 15 -1.94 17.39 -9.50
CA ASN A 15 -1.19 17.72 -8.28
C ASN A 15 -2.07 18.44 -7.23
N SER A 16 -3.34 18.04 -7.14
CA SER A 16 -4.36 18.67 -6.30
C SER A 16 -4.72 17.76 -5.13
N PHE A 17 -3.85 17.76 -4.13
CA PHE A 17 -4.00 17.04 -2.87
C PHE A 17 -3.23 17.75 -1.75
N SER A 18 -3.68 17.58 -0.50
CA SER A 18 -3.02 18.11 0.70
C SER A 18 -2.04 17.10 1.30
N GLY A 19 -2.27 15.81 1.06
CA GLY A 19 -1.40 14.72 1.47
C GLY A 19 -1.47 13.55 0.49
N LEU A 20 -0.38 12.80 0.38
CA LEU A 20 -0.27 11.63 -0.51
C LEU A 20 0.17 10.41 0.29
N THR A 21 -0.73 9.44 0.40
CA THR A 21 -0.46 8.13 0.97
C THR A 21 -0.34 7.11 -0.16
N ILE A 22 0.78 6.42 -0.22
CA ILE A 22 1.04 5.37 -1.22
C ILE A 22 0.88 4.01 -0.55
N VAL A 23 0.01 3.18 -1.11
CA VAL A 23 -0.20 1.80 -0.67
C VAL A 23 0.40 0.87 -1.72
N ILE A 24 1.41 0.10 -1.36
CA ILE A 24 2.15 -0.74 -2.30
C ILE A 24 2.37 -2.16 -1.76
N GLY A 25 2.10 -3.15 -2.60
CA GLY A 25 2.36 -4.57 -2.34
C GLY A 25 3.85 -4.92 -2.29
N ASN A 26 4.18 -6.20 -2.15
CA ASN A 26 5.56 -6.68 -2.31
C ASN A 26 5.96 -6.66 -3.80
N GLU A 27 7.22 -6.96 -4.11
CA GLU A 27 7.77 -6.97 -5.47
C GLU A 27 7.35 -8.18 -6.32
N SER A 28 6.81 -9.25 -5.71
CA SER A 28 6.26 -10.37 -6.48
C SER A 28 5.02 -9.94 -7.24
N CYS A 29 4.27 -8.94 -6.74
CA CYS A 29 3.01 -8.46 -7.33
C CYS A 29 2.10 -9.64 -7.71
N ASP A 30 2.00 -10.61 -6.79
CA ASP A 30 1.03 -11.70 -6.85
C ASP A 30 -0.39 -11.17 -6.62
N LEU A 31 -1.38 -12.05 -6.80
CA LEU A 31 -2.79 -11.70 -6.67
C LEU A 31 -3.10 -11.08 -5.32
N ASP A 32 -2.60 -11.67 -4.24
CA ASP A 32 -2.85 -11.23 -2.88
C ASP A 32 -2.32 -9.82 -2.64
N THR A 33 -1.09 -9.53 -3.06
CA THR A 33 -0.48 -8.21 -2.85
C THR A 33 -1.04 -7.13 -3.76
N ALA A 34 -1.41 -7.47 -5.00
CA ALA A 34 -2.08 -6.54 -5.90
C ALA A 34 -3.50 -6.18 -5.41
N VAL A 35 -4.28 -7.18 -5.01
CA VAL A 35 -5.66 -6.98 -4.52
C VAL A 35 -5.65 -6.29 -3.16
N SER A 36 -4.81 -6.72 -2.21
CA SER A 36 -4.76 -6.10 -0.89
C SER A 36 -4.31 -4.63 -0.95
N SER A 37 -3.33 -4.29 -1.80
CA SER A 37 -2.93 -2.90 -2.02
C SER A 37 -4.11 -2.05 -2.51
N LEU A 38 -4.84 -2.53 -3.53
CA LEU A 38 -6.00 -1.83 -4.09
C LEU A 38 -7.14 -1.66 -3.08
N VAL A 39 -7.52 -2.75 -2.41
CA VAL A 39 -8.61 -2.77 -1.45
C VAL A 39 -8.28 -1.90 -0.25
N PHE A 40 -7.06 -1.97 0.27
CA PHE A 40 -6.65 -1.18 1.42
C PHE A 40 -6.60 0.32 1.11
N ALA A 41 -6.08 0.72 -0.06
CA ALA A 41 -6.09 2.13 -0.47
C ALA A 41 -7.52 2.68 -0.61
N ASN A 42 -8.43 1.88 -1.19
CA ASN A 42 -9.84 2.26 -1.28
C ASN A 42 -10.52 2.32 0.09
N PHE A 43 -10.16 1.42 1.02
CA PHE A 43 -10.65 1.45 2.39
C PHE A 43 -10.20 2.73 3.11
N LEU A 44 -8.93 3.12 3.00
CA LEU A 44 -8.42 4.37 3.56
C LEU A 44 -9.14 5.59 2.97
N TYR A 45 -9.35 5.61 1.64
CA TYR A 45 -10.14 6.64 0.98
C TYR A 45 -11.56 6.74 1.53
N TRP A 46 -12.25 5.60 1.65
CA TRP A 46 -13.60 5.53 2.20
C TRP A 46 -13.62 6.02 3.65
N GLN A 47 -12.72 5.52 4.50
CA GLN A 47 -12.62 5.87 5.92
C GLN A 47 -12.37 7.37 6.10
N HIS A 48 -11.42 7.92 5.34
CA HIS A 48 -11.13 9.35 5.36
C HIS A 48 -12.37 10.18 5.00
N ASN A 49 -13.14 9.76 3.99
CA ASN A 49 -14.38 10.45 3.61
C ASN A 49 -15.51 10.34 4.65
N GLN A 50 -15.57 9.28 5.45
CA GLN A 50 -16.54 9.14 6.55
C GLN A 50 -16.19 10.03 7.75
N LEU A 51 -14.90 10.19 8.04
CA LEU A 51 -14.40 10.94 9.21
C LEU A 51 -14.26 12.44 8.95
N LYS A 52 -14.39 12.91 7.70
CA LYS A 52 -14.36 14.33 7.36
C LYS A 52 -15.45 15.10 8.12
N CYS A 53 -15.03 16.07 8.93
CA CYS A 53 -15.91 17.05 9.54
C CYS A 53 -16.65 17.87 8.45
N LYS A 54 -17.94 17.56 8.23
CA LYS A 54 -18.79 18.25 7.24
C LYS A 54 -19.06 19.73 7.57
N VAL A 55 -18.88 20.11 8.83
CA VAL A 55 -19.08 21.48 9.35
C VAL A 55 -17.85 22.34 9.07
N CYS A 56 -16.67 21.82 9.38
CA CYS A 56 -15.38 22.42 9.08
C CYS A 56 -15.15 22.58 7.57
N THR A 57 -15.78 21.74 6.72
CA THR A 57 -15.76 21.91 5.25
C THR A 57 -16.83 22.89 4.74
N LYS A 58 -17.81 23.30 5.57
CA LYS A 58 -18.85 24.27 5.20
C LYS A 58 -18.38 25.73 5.37
N GLU A 59 -17.59 26.04 6.40
CA GLU A 59 -16.94 27.36 6.53
C GLU A 59 -15.97 27.65 5.37
N TYR A 60 -15.35 26.60 4.80
CA TYR A 60 -14.44 26.68 3.65
C TYR A 60 -15.15 26.68 2.28
N ARG A 61 -16.49 26.58 2.25
CA ARG A 61 -17.30 26.59 1.01
C ARG A 61 -17.75 27.98 0.57
N ASP A 62 -17.36 29.03 1.29
CA ASP A 62 -17.59 30.42 0.84
C ASP A 62 -16.76 30.80 -0.39
N GLY A 63 -15.87 29.90 -0.85
CA GLY A 63 -15.06 30.05 -2.05
C GLY A 63 -13.75 30.80 -1.81
N SER A 64 -13.41 31.15 -0.57
CA SER A 64 -12.21 31.92 -0.22
C SER A 64 -10.89 31.11 -0.24
N MET A 65 -10.94 29.77 -0.23
CA MET A 65 -9.74 28.92 -0.27
C MET A 65 -9.98 27.55 -0.94
N GLU A 66 -9.05 27.15 -1.82
CA GLU A 66 -9.11 25.87 -2.54
C GLU A 66 -8.79 24.69 -1.60
N TYR A 67 -9.81 23.93 -1.18
CA TYR A 67 -9.63 22.78 -0.31
C TYR A 67 -9.06 21.57 -1.08
N LYS A 68 -7.90 21.08 -0.66
CA LYS A 68 -7.26 19.89 -1.24
C LYS A 68 -7.49 18.65 -0.37
N ASP A 69 -7.92 17.56 -0.98
CA ASP A 69 -8.13 16.28 -0.29
C ASP A 69 -6.82 15.54 -0.02
N GLU A 70 -6.79 14.70 1.03
CA GLU A 70 -5.80 13.62 1.11
C GLU A 70 -6.08 12.57 0.04
N LEU A 71 -4.99 12.05 -0.55
CA LEU A 71 -5.02 11.07 -1.60
C LEU A 71 -4.42 9.74 -1.12
N PHE A 72 -5.11 8.64 -1.44
CA PHE A 72 -4.65 7.28 -1.16
C PHE A 72 -4.48 6.57 -2.48
N VAL A 73 -3.24 6.24 -2.85
CA VAL A 73 -2.89 5.72 -4.16
C VAL A 73 -2.45 4.26 -4.06
N PRO A 74 -3.18 3.32 -4.68
CA PRO A 74 -2.73 1.95 -4.79
C PRO A 74 -1.73 1.87 -5.95
N VAL A 75 -0.54 1.33 -5.66
CA VAL A 75 0.49 1.11 -6.67
C VAL A 75 0.66 -0.38 -6.91
N ILE A 76 0.45 -0.77 -8.17
CA ILE A 76 0.75 -2.12 -8.64
C ILE A 76 2.27 -2.23 -8.77
N ASN A 77 2.88 -3.07 -7.94
CA ASN A 77 4.32 -3.12 -7.75
C ASN A 77 5.04 -3.93 -8.85
N VAL A 78 4.82 -3.53 -10.09
CA VAL A 78 5.40 -4.11 -11.30
C VAL A 78 5.59 -3.00 -12.33
N ASP A 79 6.51 -3.19 -13.27
CA ASP A 79 6.59 -2.30 -14.43
C ASP A 79 5.30 -2.41 -15.26
N ARG A 80 4.83 -1.31 -15.84
CA ARG A 80 3.63 -1.34 -16.69
C ARG A 80 3.78 -2.32 -17.85
N ASN A 81 4.97 -2.42 -18.45
CA ASN A 81 5.24 -3.33 -19.57
C ASN A 81 5.28 -4.80 -19.13
N ASP A 82 5.56 -5.06 -17.86
CA ASP A 82 5.61 -6.41 -17.28
C ASP A 82 4.27 -6.85 -16.69
N PHE A 83 3.30 -5.93 -16.55
CA PHE A 83 1.98 -6.25 -16.00
C PHE A 83 1.23 -7.38 -16.74
N PRO A 84 1.27 -7.47 -18.09
CA PRO A 84 0.66 -8.60 -18.79
C PRO A 84 1.23 -9.97 -18.40
N LEU A 85 2.45 -10.03 -17.85
CA LEU A 85 3.06 -11.25 -17.34
C LEU A 85 2.43 -11.71 -16.01
N LYS A 86 1.73 -10.80 -15.29
CA LYS A 86 0.96 -11.10 -14.07
C LYS A 86 -0.44 -11.57 -14.45
N THR A 87 -0.51 -12.72 -15.12
CA THR A 87 -1.72 -13.25 -15.77
C THR A 87 -2.94 -13.34 -14.85
N GLU A 88 -2.77 -13.82 -13.61
CA GLU A 88 -3.85 -13.91 -12.63
C GLU A 88 -4.38 -12.54 -12.21
N VAL A 89 -3.47 -11.59 -11.95
CA VAL A 89 -3.83 -10.22 -11.56
C VAL A 89 -4.54 -9.50 -12.70
N ALA A 90 -3.98 -9.58 -13.91
CA ALA A 90 -4.54 -8.97 -15.10
C ALA A 90 -5.92 -9.57 -15.43
N TYR A 91 -6.07 -10.90 -15.32
CA TYR A 91 -7.34 -11.58 -15.51
C TYR A 91 -8.39 -11.09 -14.51
N LEU A 92 -8.09 -11.08 -13.21
CA LEU A 92 -9.03 -10.66 -12.19
C LEU A 92 -9.44 -9.19 -12.36
N PHE A 93 -8.48 -8.29 -12.61
CA PHE A 93 -8.78 -6.88 -12.78
C PHE A 93 -9.67 -6.63 -14.00
N ARG A 94 -9.40 -7.31 -15.11
CA ARG A 94 -10.27 -7.25 -16.30
C ARG A 94 -11.66 -7.80 -16.01
N GLU A 95 -11.76 -8.94 -15.33
CA GLU A 95 -13.04 -9.56 -14.94
C GLU A 95 -13.87 -8.61 -14.04
N LYS A 96 -13.22 -7.86 -13.14
CA LYS A 96 -13.88 -6.84 -12.30
C LYS A 96 -14.06 -5.48 -12.97
N GLY A 97 -13.76 -5.37 -14.26
CA GLY A 97 -13.93 -4.14 -15.04
C GLY A 97 -12.98 -3.00 -14.64
N ILE A 98 -11.83 -3.33 -14.04
CA ILE A 98 -10.78 -2.37 -13.68
C ILE A 98 -9.88 -2.18 -14.90
N SER A 99 -9.88 -0.98 -15.48
CA SER A 99 -9.06 -0.68 -16.66
C SER A 99 -7.58 -0.58 -16.30
N GLU A 100 -6.72 -1.29 -17.03
CA GLU A 100 -5.26 -1.20 -16.92
C GLU A 100 -4.71 0.20 -17.20
N SER A 101 -5.44 1.01 -17.98
CA SER A 101 -5.08 2.41 -18.24
C SER A 101 -5.22 3.29 -17.00
N ALA A 102 -6.15 2.93 -16.09
CA ALA A 102 -6.43 3.65 -14.86
C ALA A 102 -5.54 3.20 -13.69
N LEU A 103 -4.86 2.06 -13.80
CA LEU A 103 -3.93 1.57 -12.79
C LEU A 103 -2.64 2.41 -12.75
N ILE A 104 -2.11 2.52 -11.53
CA ILE A 104 -0.84 3.19 -11.27
C ILE A 104 0.20 2.11 -11.00
N TYR A 105 1.25 2.12 -11.82
CA TYR A 105 2.34 1.14 -11.77
C TYR A 105 3.54 1.69 -11.04
N ARG A 106 4.48 0.80 -10.69
CA ARG A 106 5.74 1.21 -10.10
C ARG A 106 6.48 2.13 -11.06
N LEU A 107 6.93 3.28 -10.56
CA LEU A 107 7.82 4.20 -11.26
C LEU A 107 9.21 4.17 -10.64
N ASN A 108 10.24 4.46 -11.43
CA ASN A 108 11.63 4.49 -10.97
C ASN A 108 11.87 5.43 -9.77
N LYS A 109 11.09 6.51 -9.65
CA LYS A 109 11.14 7.43 -8.51
C LYS A 109 10.73 6.77 -7.19
N LEU A 110 9.89 5.73 -7.25
CA LEU A 110 9.42 4.97 -6.10
C LEU A 110 10.42 3.91 -5.64
N ASN A 111 11.43 3.59 -6.46
CA ASN A 111 12.45 2.58 -6.14
C ASN A 111 13.23 2.94 -4.87
N ARG A 112 13.44 4.22 -4.57
CA ARG A 112 14.09 4.64 -3.32
C ARG A 112 13.26 4.30 -2.08
N LEU A 113 11.94 4.48 -2.15
CA LEU A 113 11.02 4.13 -1.07
C LEU A 113 10.90 2.61 -0.91
N LEU A 114 10.90 1.88 -2.03
CA LEU A 114 10.92 0.42 -2.02
C LEU A 114 12.23 -0.11 -1.43
N ALA A 115 13.37 0.42 -1.86
CA ALA A 115 14.67 0.06 -1.32
C ALA A 115 14.73 0.30 0.19
N ALA A 116 14.23 1.44 0.68
CA ALA A 116 14.16 1.71 2.12
C ALA A 116 13.23 0.75 2.88
N ARG A 117 12.15 0.26 2.26
CA ARG A 117 11.24 -0.74 2.86
C ARG A 117 11.89 -2.13 2.94
N THR A 118 12.65 -2.50 1.90
CA THR A 118 13.31 -3.81 1.79
C THR A 118 14.66 -3.86 2.49
N ASP A 119 15.30 -2.71 2.69
CA ASP A 119 16.59 -2.62 3.36
C ASP A 119 16.45 -2.94 4.84
N VAL A 120 16.87 -4.14 5.19
CA VAL A 120 16.97 -4.63 6.56
C VAL A 120 18.43 -4.70 7.04
N SER A 121 19.39 -4.27 6.21
CA SER A 121 20.82 -4.44 6.48
C SER A 121 21.29 -3.70 7.72
N HIS A 122 20.60 -2.62 8.08
CA HIS A 122 20.87 -1.80 9.27
C HIS A 122 19.91 -2.08 10.43
N LEU A 123 19.02 -3.08 10.33
CA LEU A 123 18.13 -3.45 11.44
C LEU A 123 18.84 -4.38 12.42
N SER A 124 18.74 -4.08 13.71
CA SER A 124 19.14 -5.02 14.76
C SER A 124 18.25 -6.26 14.77
N ALA A 125 18.75 -7.36 15.36
CA ALA A 125 17.97 -8.60 15.52
C ALA A 125 16.62 -8.37 16.21
N ALA A 126 16.56 -7.49 17.22
CA ALA A 126 15.32 -7.14 17.91
C ALA A 126 14.33 -6.38 17.00
N GLN A 127 14.82 -5.51 16.11
CA GLN A 127 13.99 -4.77 15.15
C GLN A 127 13.47 -5.68 14.03
N LEU A 128 14.29 -6.62 13.56
CA LEU A 128 13.87 -7.68 12.64
C LEU A 128 12.80 -8.58 13.26
N MET A 129 13.01 -9.02 14.51
CA MET A 129 11.99 -9.78 15.24
C MET A 129 10.70 -8.96 15.37
N LYS A 130 10.77 -7.69 15.75
CA LYS A 130 9.57 -6.83 15.85
C LYS A 130 8.85 -6.66 14.51
N LYS A 131 9.58 -6.65 13.39
CA LYS A 131 9.01 -6.56 12.04
C LYS A 131 8.24 -7.83 11.65
N ASP A 132 8.73 -9.01 12.03
CA ASP A 132 8.19 -10.32 11.62
C ASP A 132 7.46 -11.09 12.76
N VAL A 133 7.25 -10.47 13.92
CA VAL A 133 6.50 -11.03 15.06
C VAL A 133 5.00 -10.97 14.78
N LYS A 134 4.35 -12.13 14.89
CA LYS A 134 2.90 -12.28 14.93
C LYS A 134 2.46 -12.40 16.39
N VAL A 135 1.31 -11.83 16.72
CA VAL A 135 0.71 -11.98 18.06
C VAL A 135 -0.50 -12.91 17.93
N ILE A 136 -0.47 -14.05 18.63
CA ILE A 136 -1.56 -15.03 18.67
C ILE A 136 -2.01 -15.16 20.12
N GLY A 137 -3.16 -14.59 20.46
CA GLY A 137 -3.59 -14.44 21.86
C GLY A 137 -2.58 -13.61 22.65
N ASN A 138 -2.03 -14.18 23.73
CA ASN A 138 -0.98 -13.55 24.54
C ASN A 138 0.45 -14.03 24.17
N VAL A 139 0.62 -14.67 23.01
CA VAL A 139 1.91 -15.25 22.59
C VAL A 139 2.50 -14.48 21.41
N LEU A 140 3.78 -14.11 21.54
CA LEU A 140 4.57 -13.52 20.46
C LEU A 140 5.27 -14.63 19.67
N VAL A 141 4.93 -14.76 18.39
CA VAL A 141 5.48 -15.76 17.48
C VAL A 141 6.35 -15.04 16.42
N PRO A 142 7.68 -14.98 16.59
CA PRO A 142 8.56 -14.50 15.54
C PRO A 142 8.53 -15.46 14.35
N SER A 143 8.29 -14.94 13.15
CA SER A 143 8.23 -15.75 11.92
C SER A 143 9.61 -16.05 11.31
N PHE A 144 10.68 -15.57 11.95
CA PHE A 144 12.06 -15.67 11.46
C PHE A 144 12.75 -16.93 12.00
N PRO A 145 13.52 -17.69 11.19
CA PRO A 145 14.30 -18.82 11.68
C PRO A 145 15.32 -18.39 12.74
N ILE A 146 15.27 -18.99 13.92
CA ILE A 146 16.23 -18.72 15.01
C ILE A 146 17.22 -19.89 15.09
N LEU A 147 18.51 -19.57 15.08
CA LEU A 147 19.55 -20.56 15.35
C LEU A 147 19.48 -20.99 16.81
N VAL A 148 19.03 -22.21 17.07
CA VAL A 148 19.05 -22.82 18.40
C VAL A 148 20.30 -23.68 18.52
N LYS A 149 21.28 -23.23 19.31
CA LYS A 149 22.43 -24.06 19.69
C LYS A 149 22.11 -24.81 20.97
N VAL A 150 21.87 -26.11 20.86
CA VAL A 150 21.76 -27.00 22.00
C VAL A 150 23.18 -27.37 22.44
N ARG A 151 23.54 -27.06 23.70
CA ARG A 151 24.76 -27.61 24.30
C ARG A 151 24.45 -29.05 24.74
N PRO A 152 25.32 -30.03 24.45
CA PRO A 152 25.15 -31.36 25.02
C PRO A 152 25.18 -31.21 26.55
N GLY A 153 24.13 -31.70 27.20
CA GLY A 153 24.09 -31.75 28.66
C GLY A 153 25.20 -32.65 29.17
N ASN A 154 25.89 -32.23 30.22
CA ASN A 154 26.73 -33.15 30.99
C ASN A 154 25.80 -34.19 31.62
N SER A 155 25.78 -35.38 31.02
CA SER A 155 25.19 -36.62 31.55
C SER A 155 25.86 -37.00 32.87
#